data_AF-A0AAW7D765-F1
#
_entry.id   AF-A0AAW7D765-F1
#
_cell.length_a   1.000
_cell.length_b   1.000
_cell.length_c   1.000
_cell.angle_alpha   90.00
_cell.angle_beta   90.00
_cell.angle_gamma   90.00
#
_symmetry.space_group_name_H-M   'P 1'
#
loop_
_entity.id
_entity.type
_entity.pdbx_description
1 polymer ?
#
loop_
_entity_poly.entity_id
_entity_poly.type
_entity_poly.pdbx_seq_one_letter_code
_entity_poly.pdbx_strand_id
1 'polypeptide(L)'
;MFSQFIFAQEKWIQGNIIIDDSDDTAEGIYVTNLRTNHTTISNFTGTFLIQAQVNDTLKIQSDWYENRLIILKPNLFSKPTIVVHLAVQTIQLNTAFIGQKLTGILEKDVKNGKKQDVVTNLYKSLGVNPDIKPIKDTSALRAGLLDGDISLTRLDIGRLYDVFTGKAKQRKALIDYESKYDKITKIKNYFGEDYFINDLKIPKFKIRDFIDNALTNTESKIELNDVNYFKLLQLFNSYSKIYLDFLYGKVPNNTKVIQKDTIDD
;
A
#
# COMPACT_ATOMS: atom_id res chain seq x y z
N MET A 1 -21.17 -60.79 17.10
CA MET A 1 -20.07 -59.88 17.48
C MET A 1 -20.69 -58.67 18.16
N PHE A 2 -20.47 -58.50 19.46
CA PHE A 2 -20.93 -57.30 20.17
C PHE A 2 -19.99 -56.14 19.80
N SER A 3 -20.53 -55.13 19.12
CA SER A 3 -19.83 -53.86 18.88
C SER A 3 -19.79 -53.08 20.19
N GLN A 4 -18.61 -53.02 20.83
CA GLN A 4 -18.39 -52.10 21.94
C GLN A 4 -18.19 -50.70 21.36
N PHE A 5 -19.24 -49.88 21.43
CA PHE A 5 -19.09 -48.43 21.26
C PHE A 5 -18.39 -47.89 22.51
N ILE A 6 -17.09 -47.65 22.42
CA ILE A 6 -16.37 -46.87 23.44
C ILE A 6 -16.80 -45.42 23.25
N PHE A 7 -17.81 -44.99 23.99
CA PHE A 7 -18.00 -43.57 24.23
C PHE A 7 -16.80 -43.11 25.06
N ALA A 8 -15.85 -42.42 24.42
CA ALA A 8 -14.85 -41.67 25.16
C ALA A 8 -15.62 -40.69 26.06
N GLN A 9 -15.57 -40.86 27.38
CA GLN A 9 -16.35 -40.02 28.27
C GLN A 9 -15.68 -38.64 28.35
N GLU A 10 -16.42 -37.60 27.99
CA GLU A 10 -15.94 -36.22 28.12
C GLU A 10 -15.89 -35.84 29.60
N LYS A 11 -14.73 -35.39 30.07
CA LYS A 11 -14.49 -35.01 31.48
C LYS A 11 -14.21 -33.52 31.58
N TRP A 12 -14.64 -32.90 32.68
CA TRP A 12 -14.20 -31.56 33.04
C TRP A 12 -12.73 -31.57 33.43
N ILE A 13 -11.95 -30.74 32.74
CA ILE A 13 -10.53 -30.50 33.01
C ILE A 13 -10.39 -29.10 33.56
N GLN A 14 -9.69 -29.00 34.68
CA GLN A 14 -9.25 -27.74 35.24
C GLN A 14 -7.80 -27.47 34.79
N GLY A 15 -7.54 -26.27 34.35
CA GLY A 15 -6.18 -25.82 34.05
C GLY A 15 -5.88 -24.46 34.65
N ASN A 16 -4.59 -24.16 34.78
CA ASN A 16 -4.07 -22.88 35.23
C ASN A 16 -3.03 -22.39 34.22
N ILE A 17 -3.16 -21.14 33.80
CA ILE A 17 -2.26 -20.48 32.86
C ILE A 17 -1.37 -19.52 33.64
N ILE A 18 -0.06 -19.66 33.43
CA ILE A 18 1.00 -18.83 34.02
C ILE A 18 1.67 -18.09 32.87
N ILE A 19 1.88 -16.78 33.04
CA ILE A 19 2.66 -15.99 32.08
C ILE A 19 4.12 -16.06 32.52
N ASP A 20 5.00 -16.46 31.61
CA ASP A 20 6.44 -16.49 31.84
C ASP A 20 7.00 -15.08 31.78
N ASP A 21 7.98 -14.78 32.65
CA ASP A 21 8.69 -13.50 32.72
C ASP A 21 7.81 -12.26 33.01
N SER A 22 6.61 -12.44 33.57
CA SER A 22 5.80 -11.36 34.13
C SER A 22 5.04 -11.77 35.40
N ASP A 23 4.72 -10.79 36.25
CA ASP A 23 3.81 -10.95 37.39
C ASP A 23 2.33 -10.75 36.98
N ASP A 24 2.05 -10.69 35.67
CA ASP A 24 0.70 -10.47 35.16
C ASP A 24 -0.16 -11.72 35.32
N THR A 25 -1.44 -11.49 35.63
CA THR A 25 -2.43 -12.56 35.69
C THR A 25 -2.92 -12.91 34.29
N ALA A 26 -3.01 -14.21 34.01
CA ALA A 26 -3.46 -14.75 32.74
C ALA A 26 -4.99 -14.66 32.57
N GLU A 27 -5.59 -13.48 32.75
CA GLU A 27 -7.02 -13.23 32.63
C GLU A 27 -7.45 -13.05 31.16
N GLY A 28 -8.65 -13.54 30.81
CA GLY A 28 -9.25 -13.25 29.51
C GLY A 28 -8.66 -14.05 28.33
N ILE A 29 -7.95 -15.15 28.61
CA ILE A 29 -7.35 -16.02 27.59
C ILE A 29 -8.38 -17.04 27.12
N TYR A 30 -8.51 -17.18 25.81
CA TYR A 30 -9.44 -18.13 25.19
C TYR A 30 -8.82 -19.53 25.18
N VAL A 31 -9.58 -20.51 25.66
CA VAL A 31 -9.20 -21.92 25.59
C VAL A 31 -10.27 -22.67 24.80
N THR A 32 -9.91 -23.13 23.61
CA THR A 32 -10.81 -23.81 22.67
C THR A 32 -10.42 -25.26 22.51
N ASN A 33 -11.36 -26.19 22.70
CA ASN A 33 -11.16 -27.58 22.28
C ASN A 33 -11.40 -27.68 20.77
N LEU A 34 -10.38 -28.07 20.00
CA LEU A 34 -10.47 -28.13 18.54
C LEU A 34 -11.38 -29.25 18.01
N ARG A 35 -11.66 -30.28 18.81
CA ARG A 35 -12.58 -31.36 18.41
C ARG A 35 -14.04 -30.90 18.51
N THR A 36 -14.42 -30.29 19.62
CA THR A 36 -15.81 -29.89 19.90
C THR A 36 -16.11 -28.43 19.54
N ASN A 37 -15.09 -27.63 19.23
CA ASN A 37 -15.14 -26.17 19.08
C ASN A 37 -15.71 -25.43 20.30
N HIS A 38 -15.79 -26.07 21.46
CA HIS A 38 -16.18 -25.41 22.70
C HIS A 38 -15.04 -24.51 23.20
N THR A 39 -15.37 -23.29 23.58
CA THR A 39 -14.42 -22.28 24.06
C THR A 39 -14.80 -21.83 25.46
N THR A 40 -13.81 -21.72 26.34
CA THR A 40 -13.92 -21.13 27.67
C THR A 40 -12.91 -19.99 27.80
N ILE A 41 -13.06 -19.16 28.83
CA ILE A 41 -12.19 -18.00 29.09
C ILE A 41 -11.58 -18.18 30.48
N SER A 42 -10.28 -17.88 30.62
CA SER A 42 -9.62 -17.90 31.93
C SER A 42 -10.10 -16.76 32.82
N ASN A 43 -10.21 -17.05 34.12
CA ASN A 43 -10.60 -16.07 35.14
C ASN A 43 -9.42 -15.17 35.56
N PHE A 44 -9.67 -14.26 36.52
CA PHE A 44 -8.67 -13.34 37.08
C PHE A 44 -7.44 -14.02 37.74
N THR A 45 -7.51 -15.33 38.04
CA THR A 45 -6.37 -16.11 38.55
C THR A 45 -5.70 -16.99 37.50
N GLY A 46 -6.05 -16.85 36.22
CA GLY A 46 -5.52 -17.69 35.13
C GLY A 46 -6.12 -19.10 35.07
N THR A 47 -7.12 -19.40 35.90
CA THR A 47 -7.76 -20.72 35.94
C THR A 47 -8.87 -20.81 34.89
N PHE A 48 -8.95 -21.97 34.22
CA PHE A 48 -10.01 -22.28 33.27
C PHE A 48 -10.60 -23.67 33.51
N LEU A 49 -11.85 -23.86 33.07
CA LEU A 49 -12.56 -25.14 33.13
C LEU A 49 -13.15 -25.46 31.76
N ILE A 50 -12.79 -26.60 31.18
CA ILE A 50 -13.26 -27.03 29.86
C ILE A 50 -13.54 -28.54 29.83
N GLN A 51 -14.53 -28.93 29.03
CA GLN A 51 -14.86 -30.34 28.80
C GLN A 51 -14.03 -30.91 27.64
N ALA A 52 -13.31 -32.02 27.86
CA ALA A 52 -12.48 -32.63 26.85
C ALA A 52 -12.30 -34.15 27.04
N GLN A 53 -11.77 -34.82 26.02
CA GLN A 53 -11.42 -36.24 26.03
C GLN A 53 -9.90 -36.44 25.95
N VAL A 54 -9.47 -37.67 26.24
CA VAL A 54 -8.09 -38.09 26.00
C VAL A 54 -7.75 -37.93 24.52
N ASN A 55 -6.58 -37.37 24.24
CA ASN A 55 -6.07 -37.02 22.91
C ASN A 55 -6.75 -35.83 22.22
N ASP A 56 -7.65 -35.11 22.89
CA ASP A 56 -8.14 -33.82 22.38
C ASP A 56 -7.01 -32.78 22.36
N THR A 57 -7.12 -31.82 21.45
CA THR A 57 -6.19 -30.69 21.37
C THR A 57 -6.88 -29.41 21.86
N LEU A 58 -6.31 -28.81 22.90
CA LEU A 58 -6.72 -27.50 23.39
C LEU A 58 -5.87 -26.43 22.73
N LYS A 59 -6.52 -25.45 22.11
CA LYS A 59 -5.92 -24.25 21.56
C LYS A 59 -6.10 -23.12 22.55
N ILE A 60 -4.98 -22.56 23.00
CA ILE A 60 -4.93 -21.45 23.94
C ILE A 60 -4.55 -20.22 23.13
N GLN A 61 -5.41 -19.21 23.15
CA GLN A 61 -5.25 -18.01 22.34
C GLN A 61 -5.38 -16.74 23.15
N SER A 62 -4.50 -15.79 22.89
CA SER A 62 -4.55 -14.43 23.41
C SER A 62 -4.09 -13.46 22.32
N ASP A 63 -4.48 -12.19 22.46
CA ASP A 63 -3.97 -11.10 21.63
C ASP A 63 -2.61 -10.60 22.12
N TRP A 64 -2.27 -10.86 23.39
CA TRP A 64 -1.10 -10.30 24.09
C TRP A 64 0.00 -11.34 24.34
N TYR A 65 -0.35 -12.62 24.35
CA TYR A 65 0.53 -13.73 24.69
C TYR A 65 0.60 -14.77 23.57
N GLU A 66 1.67 -15.55 23.54
CA GLU A 66 1.86 -16.55 22.49
C GLU A 66 0.74 -17.60 22.46
N ASN A 67 0.21 -17.87 21.27
CA ASN A 67 -0.78 -18.92 21.08
C ASN A 67 -0.13 -20.31 21.21
N ARG A 68 -0.76 -21.22 21.98
CA ARG A 68 -0.25 -22.57 22.19
C ARG A 68 -1.28 -23.64 21.86
N LEU A 69 -0.81 -24.78 21.33
CA LEU A 69 -1.60 -25.99 21.15
C LEU A 69 -1.13 -27.06 22.15
N ILE A 70 -2.06 -27.64 22.90
CA ILE A 70 -1.78 -28.66 23.90
C ILE A 70 -2.58 -29.91 23.59
N ILE A 71 -1.88 -31.02 23.38
CA ILE A 71 -2.50 -32.33 23.18
C ILE A 71 -2.67 -32.99 24.56
N LEU A 72 -3.90 -33.36 24.91
CA LEU A 72 -4.26 -34.00 26.16
C LEU A 72 -3.87 -35.48 26.15
N LYS A 73 -2.57 -35.76 26.22
CA LYS A 73 -2.04 -37.12 26.36
C LYS A 73 -2.60 -37.80 27.63
N PRO A 74 -2.73 -39.14 27.67
CA PRO A 74 -3.28 -39.86 28.83
C PRO A 74 -2.65 -39.45 30.17
N ASN A 75 -1.32 -39.29 30.19
CA ASN A 75 -0.54 -38.92 31.39
C ASN A 75 -0.82 -37.48 31.88
N LEU A 76 -1.24 -36.59 30.98
CA LEU A 76 -1.59 -35.21 31.29
C LEU A 76 -3.06 -35.11 31.71
N PHE A 77 -3.93 -35.86 31.03
CA PHE A 77 -5.37 -35.95 31.32
C PHE A 77 -5.68 -36.61 32.67
N SER A 78 -4.79 -37.48 33.17
CA SER A 78 -4.92 -38.09 34.48
C SER A 78 -4.62 -37.14 35.65
N LYS A 79 -3.99 -35.98 35.39
CA LYS A 79 -3.69 -35.00 36.44
C LYS A 79 -4.95 -34.21 36.84
N PRO A 80 -5.05 -33.78 38.12
CA PRO A 80 -6.19 -32.98 38.57
C PRO A 80 -6.19 -31.57 37.96
N THR A 81 -5.01 -31.00 37.73
CA THR A 81 -4.83 -29.67 37.16
C THR A 81 -3.73 -29.68 36.11
N ILE A 82 -3.97 -29.01 34.97
CA ILE A 82 -2.98 -28.80 33.91
C ILE A 82 -2.39 -27.41 34.06
N VAL A 83 -1.07 -27.30 34.15
CA VAL A 83 -0.37 -26.00 34.17
C VAL A 83 0.14 -25.69 32.77
N VAL A 84 -0.15 -24.48 32.29
CA VAL A 84 0.26 -23.99 30.98
C VAL A 84 1.05 -22.71 31.16
N HIS A 85 2.26 -22.70 30.62
CA HIS A 85 3.11 -21.52 30.57
C HIS A 85 2.94 -20.78 29.23
N LEU A 86 2.76 -19.48 29.22
CA LEU A 86 2.70 -18.66 28.01
C LEU A 86 3.74 -17.54 28.09
N ALA A 87 4.50 -17.33 27.03
CA ALA A 87 5.39 -16.18 26.94
C ALA A 87 4.65 -14.96 26.37
N VAL A 88 5.15 -13.76 26.68
CA VAL A 88 4.68 -12.52 26.06
C VAL A 88 4.94 -12.56 24.56
N GLN A 89 3.91 -12.30 23.76
CA GLN A 89 4.07 -12.30 22.31
C GLN A 89 4.85 -11.06 21.88
N THR A 90 6.15 -11.23 21.58
CA THR A 90 6.93 -10.14 20.99
C THR A 90 6.47 -9.89 19.55
N ILE A 91 5.76 -8.78 19.31
CA ILE A 91 5.42 -8.35 17.95
C ILE A 91 6.69 -7.84 17.28
N GLN A 92 7.41 -8.73 16.61
CA GLN A 92 8.51 -8.33 15.75
C GLN A 92 7.93 -7.89 14.40
N LEU A 93 7.84 -6.57 14.19
CA LEU A 93 7.43 -6.01 12.91
C LEU A 93 8.46 -6.40 11.85
N ASN A 94 8.02 -7.07 10.78
CA ASN A 94 8.85 -7.25 9.60
C ASN A 94 9.28 -5.87 9.10
N THR A 95 10.60 -5.67 8.93
CA THR A 95 11.14 -4.44 8.39
C THR A 95 10.54 -4.22 7.00
N ALA A 96 9.86 -3.09 6.83
CA ALA A 96 9.35 -2.71 5.52
C ALA A 96 10.55 -2.56 4.58
N PHE A 97 10.53 -3.24 3.44
CA PHE A 97 11.41 -2.93 2.33
C PHE A 97 11.07 -1.50 1.87
N ILE A 98 11.81 -0.53 2.39
CA ILE A 98 11.79 0.83 1.86
C ILE A 98 12.47 0.70 0.50
N GLY A 99 11.65 0.63 -0.55
CA GLY A 99 12.13 0.74 -1.92
C GLY A 99 13.05 1.96 -2.03
N GLN A 100 14.05 1.86 -2.89
CA GLN A 100 15.10 2.87 -3.08
C GLN A 100 14.53 4.28 -3.04
N LYS A 101 15.15 5.17 -2.24
CA LYS A 101 14.73 6.57 -2.10
C LYS A 101 14.82 7.25 -3.47
N LEU A 102 13.69 7.33 -4.15
CA LEU A 102 13.59 8.02 -5.43
C LEU A 102 13.89 9.49 -5.18
N THR A 103 14.80 10.04 -5.97
CA THR A 103 15.12 11.46 -5.90
C THR A 103 14.02 12.31 -6.52
N GLY A 104 13.11 11.68 -7.28
CA GLY A 104 12.10 12.39 -8.05
C GLY A 104 12.70 13.04 -9.29
N ILE A 105 13.90 12.62 -9.70
CA ILE A 105 14.58 13.08 -10.92
C ILE A 105 14.82 11.83 -11.76
N LEU A 106 14.11 11.74 -12.89
CA LEU A 106 14.13 10.56 -13.74
C LEU A 106 15.56 10.19 -14.19
N GLU A 107 16.43 11.18 -14.45
CA GLU A 107 17.82 10.94 -14.87
C GLU A 107 18.67 10.18 -13.83
N LYS A 108 18.40 10.40 -12.53
CA LYS A 108 19.09 9.74 -11.42
C LYS A 108 18.45 8.40 -11.09
N ASP A 109 17.14 8.31 -11.25
CA ASP A 109 16.35 7.16 -10.83
C ASP A 109 16.26 6.07 -11.93
N VAL A 110 16.43 6.41 -13.22
CA VAL A 110 16.34 5.46 -14.35
C VAL A 110 17.42 4.37 -14.32
N LYS A 111 18.58 4.63 -13.70
CA LYS A 111 19.67 3.66 -13.56
C LYS A 111 19.40 2.59 -12.50
N ASN A 112 18.53 2.88 -11.53
CA ASN A 112 18.42 2.09 -10.31
C ASN A 112 17.14 1.23 -10.24
N GLY A 113 16.13 1.44 -11.08
CA GLY A 113 14.89 0.67 -10.93
C GLY A 113 14.06 0.56 -12.20
N LYS A 114 13.74 -0.69 -12.57
CA LYS A 114 12.63 -0.96 -13.48
C LYS A 114 11.33 -0.66 -12.74
N LYS A 115 10.54 0.29 -13.23
CA LYS A 115 9.12 0.33 -12.92
C LYS A 115 8.33 -0.10 -14.15
N GLN A 116 7.51 -1.13 -13.98
CA GLN A 116 6.35 -1.29 -14.85
C GLN A 116 5.43 -0.10 -14.58
N ASP A 117 4.98 0.55 -15.64
CA ASP A 117 3.99 1.61 -15.57
C ASP A 117 2.60 1.00 -15.30
N VAL A 118 2.37 0.66 -14.02
CA VAL A 118 1.13 0.04 -13.54
C VAL A 118 -0.09 0.90 -13.90
N VAL A 119 0.07 2.22 -13.91
CA VAL A 119 -1.00 3.18 -14.21
C VAL A 119 -1.37 3.10 -15.69
N THR A 120 -0.39 3.13 -16.60
CA THR A 120 -0.66 2.95 -18.04
C THR A 120 -1.24 1.58 -18.37
N ASN A 121 -0.77 0.52 -17.70
CA ASN A 121 -1.34 -0.83 -17.88
C ASN A 121 -2.79 -0.90 -17.39
N LEU A 122 -3.12 -0.24 -16.28
CA LEU A 122 -4.48 -0.15 -15.76
C LEU A 122 -5.39 0.63 -16.72
N TYR A 123 -4.98 1.80 -17.22
CA TYR A 123 -5.77 2.57 -18.19
C TYR A 123 -6.01 1.79 -19.49
N LYS A 124 -4.99 1.08 -19.99
CA LYS A 124 -5.13 0.18 -21.15
C LYS A 124 -6.12 -0.96 -20.87
N SER A 125 -6.04 -1.60 -19.70
CA SER A 125 -6.94 -2.68 -19.30
C SER A 125 -8.39 -2.22 -19.13
N LEU A 126 -8.60 -0.96 -18.72
CA LEU A 126 -9.93 -0.37 -18.53
C LEU A 126 -10.51 0.25 -19.81
N GLY A 127 -9.73 0.32 -20.90
CA GLY A 127 -10.14 0.98 -22.14
C GLY A 127 -10.37 2.49 -22.01
N VAL A 128 -9.88 3.10 -20.93
CA VAL A 128 -10.07 4.53 -20.64
C VAL A 128 -8.93 5.30 -21.29
N ASN A 129 -9.27 6.27 -22.13
CA ASN A 129 -8.27 7.14 -22.73
C ASN A 129 -7.74 8.12 -21.66
N PRO A 130 -6.43 8.09 -21.31
CA PRO A 130 -5.85 9.01 -20.32
C PRO A 130 -5.88 10.47 -20.79
N ASP A 131 -6.17 10.73 -22.07
CA ASP A 131 -6.24 12.07 -22.66
C ASP A 131 -7.59 12.79 -22.47
N ILE A 132 -8.56 12.16 -21.80
CA ILE A 132 -9.86 12.78 -21.54
C ILE A 132 -9.67 13.91 -20.53
N LYS A 133 -9.86 15.16 -20.99
CA LYS A 133 -10.05 16.31 -20.10
C LYS A 133 -11.25 16.02 -19.20
N PRO A 134 -11.11 15.95 -17.86
CA PRO A 134 -12.28 16.09 -17.01
C PRO A 134 -12.85 17.49 -17.26
N ILE A 135 -14.03 17.57 -17.87
CA ILE A 135 -14.71 18.84 -18.11
C ILE A 135 -15.15 19.38 -16.75
N LYS A 136 -14.41 20.35 -16.23
CA LYS A 136 -14.84 21.18 -15.09
C LYS A 136 -14.64 22.63 -15.51
N ASP A 137 -15.71 23.41 -15.49
CA ASP A 137 -15.63 24.84 -15.71
C ASP A 137 -15.18 25.52 -14.40
N THR A 138 -13.96 26.04 -14.38
CA THR A 138 -13.36 26.73 -13.23
C THR A 138 -13.33 28.23 -13.39
N SER A 139 -13.95 28.77 -14.44
CA SER A 139 -13.98 30.21 -14.73
C SER A 139 -14.49 31.00 -13.51
N ALA A 140 -15.56 30.50 -12.88
CA ALA A 140 -16.12 31.06 -11.65
C ALA A 140 -15.20 30.92 -10.42
N LEU A 141 -14.37 29.89 -10.35
CA LEU A 141 -13.43 29.66 -9.25
C LEU A 141 -12.18 30.56 -9.35
N ARG A 142 -11.73 30.88 -10.56
CA ARG A 142 -10.61 31.78 -10.83
C ARG A 142 -10.94 33.24 -10.48
N ALA A 143 -12.15 33.69 -10.82
CA ALA A 143 -12.65 35.03 -10.48
C ALA A 143 -12.64 35.28 -8.96
N GLY A 144 -13.06 34.30 -8.16
CA GLY A 144 -13.11 34.46 -6.69
C GLY A 144 -11.74 34.43 -5.97
N LEU A 145 -10.67 33.96 -6.63
CA LEU A 145 -9.34 33.79 -6.01
C LEU A 145 -8.33 34.84 -6.50
N LEU A 146 -8.37 35.22 -7.78
CA LEU A 146 -7.37 36.11 -8.39
C LEU A 146 -7.77 37.59 -8.39
N ASP A 147 -9.06 37.90 -8.26
CA ASP A 147 -9.56 39.26 -8.45
C ASP A 147 -9.35 40.18 -7.22
N GLY A 148 -8.68 39.69 -6.19
CA GLY A 148 -8.12 40.55 -5.13
C GLY A 148 -9.12 41.40 -4.34
N ASP A 149 -10.43 41.28 -4.56
CA ASP A 149 -11.46 41.93 -3.75
C ASP A 149 -11.60 41.23 -2.40
N ILE A 150 -10.59 41.48 -1.58
CA ILE A 150 -10.59 41.27 -0.14
C ILE A 150 -10.95 42.61 0.49
N SER A 151 -12.10 43.19 0.09
CA SER A 151 -12.68 44.28 0.86
C SER A 151 -12.99 43.76 2.26
N LEU A 152 -12.34 44.34 3.27
CA LEU A 152 -12.49 44.03 4.70
C LEU A 152 -13.94 44.18 5.21
N THR A 153 -14.83 44.71 4.39
CA THR A 153 -16.26 44.87 4.65
C THR A 153 -17.09 43.61 4.36
N ARG A 154 -16.50 42.56 3.76
CA ARG A 154 -17.17 41.28 3.47
C ARG A 154 -16.39 40.10 4.04
N LEU A 155 -16.19 40.09 5.36
CA LEU A 155 -15.72 38.91 6.08
C LEU A 155 -16.82 37.82 6.04
N ASP A 156 -16.96 37.17 4.89
CA ASP A 156 -17.97 36.16 4.64
C ASP A 156 -17.61 34.89 5.42
N ILE A 157 -18.41 34.55 6.43
CA ILE A 157 -18.24 33.39 7.32
C ILE A 157 -18.07 32.09 6.50
N GLY A 158 -18.58 32.07 5.26
CA GLY A 158 -18.39 30.98 4.30
C GLY A 158 -16.94 30.72 3.87
N ARG A 159 -16.06 31.74 3.80
CA ARG A 159 -14.65 31.55 3.41
C ARG A 159 -13.80 30.95 4.53
N LEU A 160 -14.08 31.31 5.79
CA LEU A 160 -13.48 30.66 6.96
C LEU A 160 -13.91 29.18 7.02
N TYR A 161 -15.18 28.91 6.74
CA TYR A 161 -15.70 27.54 6.60
C TYR A 161 -15.01 26.77 5.46
N ASP A 162 -14.78 27.37 4.29
CA ASP A 162 -14.13 26.71 3.15
C ASP A 162 -12.63 26.42 3.37
N VAL A 163 -11.93 27.24 4.15
CA VAL A 163 -10.55 26.99 4.58
C VAL A 163 -10.50 25.87 5.62
N PHE A 164 -11.42 25.90 6.60
CA PHE A 164 -11.51 24.89 7.65
C PHE A 164 -11.94 23.51 7.13
N THR A 165 -12.84 23.49 6.13
CA THR A 165 -13.32 22.26 5.47
C THR A 165 -12.40 21.75 4.36
N GLY A 166 -11.30 22.46 4.05
CA GLY A 166 -10.34 22.06 3.02
C GLY A 166 -10.79 22.25 1.57
N LYS A 167 -11.98 22.81 1.33
CA LYS A 167 -12.49 23.11 -0.02
C LYS A 167 -11.62 24.13 -0.76
N ALA A 168 -11.03 25.08 -0.03
CA ALA A 168 -10.06 26.02 -0.60
C ALA A 168 -8.83 25.32 -1.19
N LYS A 169 -8.30 24.29 -0.51
CA LYS A 169 -7.17 23.47 -0.99
C LYS A 169 -7.54 22.69 -2.25
N GLN A 170 -8.75 22.13 -2.30
CA GLN A 170 -9.25 21.42 -3.49
C GLN A 170 -9.39 22.35 -4.70
N ARG A 171 -9.96 23.56 -4.51
CA ARG A 171 -10.09 24.57 -5.57
C ARG A 171 -8.74 25.00 -6.11
N LYS A 172 -7.78 25.29 -5.23
CA LYS A 172 -6.41 25.63 -5.64
C LYS A 172 -5.76 24.51 -6.46
N ALA A 173 -5.84 23.27 -5.97
CA ALA A 173 -5.30 22.11 -6.70
C ALA A 173 -5.91 21.93 -8.10
N LEU A 174 -7.22 22.21 -8.25
CA LEU A 174 -7.90 22.17 -9.54
C LEU A 174 -7.40 23.27 -10.50
N ILE A 175 -7.27 24.50 -10.01
CA ILE A 175 -6.74 25.63 -10.80
C ILE A 175 -5.30 25.35 -11.25
N ASP A 176 -4.48 24.79 -10.36
CA ASP A 176 -3.09 24.41 -10.64
C ASP A 176 -3.02 23.31 -11.71
N TYR A 177 -3.88 22.28 -11.60
CA TYR A 177 -3.99 21.20 -12.59
C TYR A 177 -4.34 21.74 -13.98
N GLU A 178 -5.31 22.64 -14.09
CA GLU A 178 -5.71 23.21 -15.38
C GLU A 178 -4.67 24.13 -15.99
N SER A 179 -4.05 25.00 -15.17
CA SER A 179 -2.95 25.85 -15.64
C SER A 179 -1.83 24.99 -16.21
N LYS A 180 -1.49 23.90 -15.53
CA LYS A 180 -0.51 22.91 -16.00
C LYS A 180 -0.97 22.24 -17.31
N TYR A 181 -2.22 21.79 -17.38
CA TYR A 181 -2.78 21.16 -18.56
C TYR A 181 -2.72 22.09 -19.78
N ASP A 182 -3.12 23.35 -19.61
CA ASP A 182 -3.13 24.35 -20.70
C ASP A 182 -1.70 24.65 -21.17
N LYS A 183 -0.73 24.74 -20.26
CA LYS A 183 0.70 24.87 -20.61
C LYS A 183 1.19 23.70 -21.45
N ILE A 184 0.94 22.46 -21.00
CA ILE A 184 1.34 21.25 -21.73
C ILE A 184 0.68 21.22 -23.12
N THR A 185 -0.59 21.60 -23.21
CA THR A 185 -1.33 21.65 -24.48
C THR A 185 -0.74 22.68 -25.44
N LYS A 186 -0.41 23.89 -24.96
CA LYS A 186 0.25 24.93 -25.77
C LYS A 186 1.59 24.44 -26.32
N ILE A 187 2.41 23.82 -25.48
CA ILE A 187 3.69 23.23 -25.90
C ILE A 187 3.47 22.14 -26.94
N LYS A 188 2.56 21.20 -26.68
CA LYS A 188 2.23 20.11 -27.61
C LYS A 188 1.80 20.66 -28.98
N ASN A 189 0.96 21.69 -28.99
CA ASN A 189 0.45 22.29 -30.23
C ASN A 189 1.54 23.08 -30.98
N TYR A 190 2.45 23.73 -30.27
CA TYR A 190 3.55 24.49 -30.88
C TYR A 190 4.52 23.58 -31.66
N PHE A 191 4.94 22.47 -31.06
CA PHE A 191 5.86 21.52 -31.71
C PHE A 191 5.16 20.55 -32.68
N GLY A 192 3.84 20.37 -32.53
CA GLY A 192 3.07 19.40 -33.31
C GLY A 192 3.26 17.96 -32.81
N GLU A 193 2.27 17.10 -33.07
CA GLU A 193 2.35 15.69 -32.65
C GLU A 193 3.45 14.92 -33.38
N ASP A 194 3.72 15.27 -34.64
CA ASP A 194 4.70 14.62 -35.49
C ASP A 194 6.12 14.73 -34.94
N TYR A 195 6.49 15.86 -34.33
CA TYR A 195 7.79 16.02 -33.69
C TYR A 195 8.01 14.96 -32.60
N PHE A 196 7.01 14.75 -31.73
CA PHE A 196 7.14 13.78 -30.65
C PHE A 196 7.11 12.33 -31.18
N ILE A 197 6.27 12.04 -32.16
CA ILE A 197 6.07 10.67 -32.67
C ILE A 197 7.20 10.26 -33.62
N ASN A 198 7.52 11.11 -34.60
CA ASN A 198 8.45 10.77 -35.68
C ASN A 198 9.89 11.09 -35.30
N ASP A 199 10.17 12.21 -34.66
CA ASP A 199 11.54 12.61 -34.31
C ASP A 199 11.96 11.99 -32.97
N LEU A 200 11.16 12.16 -31.93
CA LEU A 200 11.48 11.66 -30.58
C LEU A 200 11.04 10.21 -30.32
N LYS A 201 10.31 9.57 -31.25
CA LYS A 201 9.79 8.18 -31.13
C LYS A 201 8.90 7.94 -29.90
N ILE A 202 8.20 8.97 -29.44
CA ILE A 202 7.32 8.91 -28.27
C ILE A 202 5.91 8.50 -28.72
N PRO A 203 5.30 7.46 -28.11
CA PRO A 203 3.94 7.07 -28.44
C PRO A 203 2.94 8.20 -28.22
N LYS A 204 1.93 8.32 -29.10
CA LYS A 204 0.92 9.40 -29.05
C LYS A 204 0.28 9.60 -27.67
N PHE A 205 -0.09 8.50 -27.01
CA PHE A 205 -0.72 8.52 -25.68
C PHE A 205 0.24 8.90 -24.54
N LYS A 206 1.55 9.00 -24.80
CA LYS A 206 2.58 9.40 -23.84
C LYS A 206 3.12 10.81 -24.04
N ILE A 207 2.72 11.52 -25.10
CA ILE A 207 3.25 12.86 -25.40
C ILE A 207 3.05 13.83 -24.22
N ARG A 208 1.88 13.83 -23.60
CA ARG A 208 1.59 14.73 -22.46
C ARG A 208 2.41 14.35 -21.23
N ASP A 209 2.52 13.07 -20.94
CA ASP A 209 3.31 12.52 -19.84
C ASP A 209 4.80 12.84 -20.03
N PHE A 210 5.31 12.73 -21.26
CA PHE A 210 6.66 13.13 -21.60
C PHE A 210 6.92 14.62 -21.33
N ILE A 211 6.06 15.50 -21.85
CA ILE A 211 6.21 16.96 -21.66
C ILE A 211 6.17 17.29 -20.17
N ASP A 212 5.26 16.68 -19.41
CA ASP A 212 5.15 16.91 -17.98
C ASP A 212 6.42 16.47 -17.22
N ASN A 213 6.91 15.26 -17.51
CA ASN A 213 8.11 14.72 -16.89
C ASN A 213 9.36 15.54 -17.27
N ALA A 214 9.49 15.99 -18.51
CA ALA A 214 10.60 16.84 -18.93
C ALA A 214 10.61 18.17 -18.17
N LEU A 215 9.45 18.78 -17.95
CA LEU A 215 9.32 20.06 -17.25
C LEU A 215 9.49 19.93 -15.72
N THR A 216 9.08 18.81 -15.14
CA THR A 216 9.10 18.59 -13.69
C THR A 216 10.43 18.01 -13.20
N ASN A 217 11.04 17.11 -13.97
CA ASN A 217 12.30 16.44 -13.61
C ASN A 217 13.55 17.25 -13.97
N THR A 218 13.38 18.45 -14.52
CA THR A 218 14.46 19.39 -14.81
C THR A 218 14.26 20.61 -13.90
N GLU A 219 15.33 21.13 -13.29
CA GLU A 219 15.26 22.25 -12.33
C GLU A 219 14.73 23.57 -12.92
N SER A 220 14.39 23.59 -14.21
CA SER A 220 13.98 24.76 -14.96
C SER A 220 12.48 25.05 -14.81
N LYS A 221 12.13 26.10 -14.05
CA LYS A 221 10.83 26.78 -14.18
C LYS A 221 10.82 27.57 -15.49
N ILE A 222 10.36 26.95 -16.58
CA ILE A 222 10.34 27.59 -17.90
C ILE A 222 9.04 28.40 -18.08
N GLU A 223 9.17 29.70 -18.28
CA GLU A 223 8.08 30.57 -18.74
C GLU A 223 7.86 30.40 -20.26
N LEU A 224 6.66 30.60 -20.80
CA LEU A 224 6.40 30.32 -22.22
C LEU A 224 6.55 31.60 -23.08
N ASN A 225 7.62 31.68 -23.87
CA ASN A 225 7.89 32.70 -24.91
C ASN A 225 8.79 32.13 -26.02
N ASP A 226 9.03 32.88 -27.10
CA ASP A 226 9.81 32.40 -28.28
C ASP A 226 11.23 31.93 -27.93
N VAL A 227 11.93 32.66 -27.07
CA VAL A 227 13.28 32.30 -26.58
C VAL A 227 13.25 31.01 -25.76
N ASN A 228 12.14 30.73 -25.07
CA ASN A 228 11.97 29.56 -24.23
C ASN A 228 11.51 28.32 -25.02
N TYR A 229 10.87 28.47 -26.19
CA TYR A 229 10.57 27.32 -27.05
C TYR A 229 11.83 26.67 -27.61
N PHE A 230 12.86 27.44 -27.96
CA PHE A 230 14.15 26.84 -28.36
C PHE A 230 14.81 26.07 -27.20
N LYS A 231 14.74 26.59 -25.98
CA LYS A 231 15.22 25.86 -24.78
C LYS A 231 14.43 24.58 -24.53
N LEU A 232 13.11 24.60 -24.72
CA LEU A 232 12.26 23.42 -24.64
C LEU A 232 12.63 22.39 -25.71
N LEU A 233 12.94 22.82 -26.93
CA LEU A 233 13.42 21.94 -27.99
C LEU A 233 14.72 21.22 -27.58
N GLN A 234 15.71 21.96 -27.07
CA GLN A 234 16.96 21.38 -26.58
C GLN A 234 16.73 20.39 -25.44
N LEU A 235 15.87 20.76 -24.48
CA LEU A 235 15.49 19.93 -23.35
C LEU A 235 14.79 18.64 -23.80
N PHE A 236 13.81 18.72 -24.69
CA PHE A 236 13.09 17.55 -25.16
C PHE A 236 13.99 16.60 -25.93
N ASN A 237 14.91 17.13 -26.74
CA ASN A 237 15.88 16.29 -27.44
C ASN A 237 16.81 15.54 -26.47
N SER A 238 17.37 16.21 -25.46
CA SER A 238 18.23 15.54 -24.47
C SER A 238 17.45 14.55 -23.59
N TYR A 239 16.25 14.92 -23.15
CA TYR A 239 15.43 14.14 -22.23
C TYR A 239 14.74 12.93 -22.90
N SER A 240 14.46 13.01 -24.21
CA SER A 240 13.81 11.95 -24.98
C SER A 240 14.46 10.58 -24.77
N LYS A 241 15.78 10.50 -24.83
CA LYS A 241 16.54 9.25 -24.67
C LYS A 241 16.33 8.64 -23.28
N ILE A 242 16.36 9.47 -22.24
CA ILE A 242 16.16 9.07 -20.84
C ILE A 242 14.74 8.55 -20.65
N TYR A 243 13.76 9.24 -21.23
CA TYR A 243 12.36 8.87 -21.14
C TYR A 243 12.05 7.57 -21.92
N LEU A 244 12.64 7.38 -23.10
CA LEU A 244 12.51 6.13 -23.86
C LEU A 244 13.14 4.93 -23.13
N ASP A 245 14.31 5.11 -22.52
CA ASP A 245 14.94 4.07 -21.69
C ASP A 245 14.06 3.71 -20.49
N PHE A 246 13.39 4.70 -19.89
CA PHE A 246 12.38 4.47 -18.86
C PHE A 246 11.17 3.68 -19.37
N LEU A 247 10.64 4.00 -20.56
CA LEU A 247 9.47 3.33 -21.13
C LEU A 247 9.74 1.89 -21.60
N TYR A 248 10.92 1.63 -22.17
CA TYR A 248 11.21 0.38 -22.90
C TYR A 248 12.34 -0.47 -22.33
N GLY A 249 12.99 -0.04 -21.23
CA GLY A 249 14.16 -0.62 -20.56
C GLY A 249 14.73 -1.94 -21.10
N LYS A 250 16.05 -1.98 -21.39
CA LYS A 250 16.76 -3.20 -21.82
C LYS A 250 16.41 -4.41 -20.95
N VAL A 251 16.03 -5.51 -21.61
CA VAL A 251 15.86 -6.83 -20.98
C VAL A 251 17.24 -7.28 -20.46
N PRO A 252 17.42 -7.56 -19.15
CA PRO A 252 18.59 -8.24 -18.67
C PRO A 252 18.54 -9.67 -19.21
N ASN A 253 19.58 -10.06 -19.96
CA ASN A 253 19.86 -11.45 -20.28
C ASN A 253 20.11 -12.21 -18.96
N ASN A 254 19.07 -12.86 -18.43
CA ASN A 254 19.24 -13.90 -17.43
C ASN A 254 18.84 -15.24 -18.04
N THR A 255 19.68 -15.77 -18.93
CA THR A 255 19.82 -17.23 -19.02
C THR A 255 20.70 -17.65 -17.85
N LYS A 256 20.11 -17.80 -16.66
CA LYS A 256 20.70 -18.65 -15.62
C LYS A 256 19.90 -19.95 -15.62
N VAL A 257 20.58 -21.01 -16.04
CA VAL A 257 20.12 -22.39 -15.94
C VAL A 257 19.72 -22.65 -14.49
N ILE A 258 18.47 -23.04 -14.27
CA ILE A 258 18.00 -23.54 -12.98
C ILE A 258 18.57 -24.96 -12.87
N GLN A 259 19.59 -25.14 -12.04
CA GLN A 259 19.95 -26.47 -11.55
C GLN A 259 18.86 -26.92 -10.58
N LYS A 260 18.21 -28.03 -10.92
CA LYS A 260 17.38 -28.79 -9.99
C LYS A 260 18.31 -29.70 -9.22
N ASP A 261 18.40 -29.48 -7.92
CA ASP A 261 18.89 -30.49 -7.00
C ASP A 261 17.68 -31.22 -6.41
N THR A 262 17.64 -32.53 -6.66
CA THR A 262 16.79 -33.49 -5.97
C THR A 262 17.48 -33.82 -4.64
N ILE A 263 16.73 -33.87 -3.55
CA ILE A 263 17.17 -34.62 -2.37
C ILE A 263 16.21 -35.79 -2.28
N ASP A 264 16.73 -36.97 -2.65
CA ASP A 264 16.12 -38.26 -2.38
C ASP A 264 16.46 -38.69 -0.94
N ASP A 265 15.47 -39.37 -0.36
CA ASP A 265 15.39 -40.17 0.89
C ASP A 265 15.67 -39.51 2.26
#